data_AF-A0A399I751-F1
#
_entry.id   AF-A0A399I751-F1
#
_cell.length_a   1.000
_cell.length_b   1.000
_cell.length_c   1.000
_cell.angle_alpha   90.00
_cell.angle_beta   90.00
_cell.angle_gamma   90.00
#
_symmetry.space_group_name_H-M   'P 1'
#
loop_
_entity.id
_entity.type
_entity.pdbx_description
1 polymer ?
#
loop_
_entity_poly.entity_id
_entity_poly.type
_entity_poly.pdbx_seq_one_letter_code
_entity_poly.pdbx_strand_id
1 'polypeptide(L)'
;MSVWRGVLTGVLLIALLGAGGCYHMRLMPVPLEGEGFETGQPAGRAVAEIEKRLLQDGFLLESVDAKSGVILTGYRFFYNDTSPGQPAGGRDYHYRLEVRVTAKRKGAAVRLTPLDLELRTFYVYDHEGKLDTLKKRYPYEEYPGMFELEYLKKELQRVKELLVAEKWQG
;
A
#
# COMPACT_ATOMS: atom_id res chain seq x y z
N MET A 1 20.41 -26.29 52.36
CA MET A 1 19.89 -25.06 51.70
C MET A 1 20.39 -24.93 50.24
N SER A 2 20.34 -26.00 49.43
CA SER A 2 20.97 -26.02 48.08
C SER A 2 19.96 -26.07 46.92
N VAL A 3 18.76 -26.61 47.15
CA VAL A 3 17.76 -26.87 46.09
C VAL A 3 17.09 -25.59 45.57
N TRP A 4 16.86 -24.60 46.44
CA TRP A 4 16.17 -23.35 46.07
C TRP A 4 16.98 -22.44 45.13
N ARG A 5 18.32 -22.51 45.17
CA ARG A 5 19.19 -21.76 44.26
C ARG A 5 19.10 -22.31 42.83
N GLY A 6 19.06 -23.64 42.66
CA GLY A 6 18.96 -24.27 41.34
C GLY A 6 17.66 -23.95 40.60
N VAL A 7 16.53 -23.88 41.32
CA VAL A 7 15.22 -23.53 40.74
C VAL A 7 15.20 -22.09 40.27
N LEU A 8 15.70 -21.15 41.09
CA LEU A 8 15.76 -19.73 40.73
C LEU A 8 16.69 -19.48 39.54
N THR A 9 17.84 -20.15 39.48
CA THR A 9 18.75 -20.05 38.32
C THR A 9 18.13 -20.65 37.05
N GLY A 10 17.37 -21.75 37.16
CA GLY A 10 16.64 -22.35 36.04
C GLY A 10 15.55 -21.45 35.48
N VAL A 11 14.74 -20.82 36.34
CA VAL A 11 13.68 -19.88 35.93
C VAL A 11 14.27 -18.63 35.27
N LEU A 12 15.39 -18.10 35.79
CA LEU A 12 16.05 -16.93 35.21
C LEU A 12 16.65 -17.23 33.82
N LEU A 13 17.20 -18.43 33.62
CA LEU A 13 17.70 -18.90 32.32
C LEU A 13 16.58 -19.09 31.29
N ILE A 14 15.42 -19.62 31.70
CA ILE A 14 14.24 -19.75 30.82
C ILE A 14 13.70 -18.36 30.45
N ALA A 15 13.67 -17.41 31.40
CA ALA A 15 13.26 -16.03 31.12
C ALA A 15 14.22 -15.30 30.16
N LEU A 16 15.54 -15.51 30.30
CA LEU A 16 16.55 -14.95 29.39
C LEU A 16 16.53 -15.59 28.00
N LEU A 17 16.31 -16.90 27.91
CA LEU A 17 16.17 -17.62 26.63
C LEU A 17 14.84 -17.28 25.92
N GLY A 18 13.76 -17.06 26.67
CA GLY A 18 12.48 -16.58 26.13
C GLY A 18 12.54 -15.13 25.64
N ALA A 19 13.30 -14.26 26.31
CA ALA A 19 13.48 -12.86 25.92
C ALA A 19 14.30 -12.70 24.62
N GLY A 20 15.23 -13.61 24.32
CA GLY A 20 16.00 -13.62 23.07
C GLY A 20 15.18 -14.01 21.83
N GLY A 21 14.02 -14.66 22.00
CA GLY A 21 13.15 -15.10 20.91
C GLY A 21 12.21 -14.03 20.35
N CYS A 22 12.03 -12.90 21.05
CA CYS A 22 11.09 -11.85 20.66
C CYS A 22 11.65 -10.84 19.65
N TYR A 23 12.93 -10.92 19.28
CA TYR A 23 13.60 -9.85 18.52
C TYR A 23 13.56 -10.01 16.99
N HIS A 24 13.10 -11.14 16.44
CA HIS A 24 13.23 -11.43 14.99
C HIS A 24 12.00 -12.02 14.29
N MET A 25 10.79 -11.93 14.86
CA MET A 25 9.59 -12.13 14.05
C MET A 25 9.33 -10.87 13.19
N ARG A 26 10.12 -10.71 12.11
CA ARG A 26 9.69 -9.85 11.01
C ARG A 26 8.41 -10.47 10.46
N LEU A 27 7.29 -9.78 10.63
CA LEU A 27 6.06 -10.11 9.92
C LEU A 27 6.41 -10.13 8.43
N MET A 28 6.20 -11.26 7.75
CA MET A 28 6.40 -11.31 6.31
C MET A 28 5.30 -10.46 5.65
N PRO A 29 5.64 -9.65 4.62
CA PRO A 29 4.65 -8.88 3.90
C PRO A 29 3.64 -9.85 3.26
N VAL A 30 2.35 -9.57 3.49
CA VAL A 30 1.26 -10.29 2.83
C VAL A 30 1.16 -9.74 1.40
N PRO A 31 0.90 -10.57 0.38
CA PRO A 31 0.70 -10.07 -0.98
C PRO A 31 -0.38 -8.99 -1.01
N LEU A 32 -0.10 -7.86 -1.66
CA LEU A 32 -1.09 -6.80 -1.84
C LEU A 32 -2.17 -7.29 -2.81
N GLU A 33 -3.39 -7.48 -2.30
CA GLU A 33 -4.51 -7.98 -3.11
C GLU A 33 -4.97 -6.93 -4.12
N GLY A 34 -5.16 -7.36 -5.37
CA GLY A 34 -5.67 -6.52 -6.44
C GLY A 34 -7.17 -6.68 -6.65
N GLU A 35 -7.76 -5.74 -7.39
CA GLU A 35 -9.18 -5.74 -7.77
C GLU A 35 -9.35 -6.05 -9.26
N GLY A 36 -10.51 -6.59 -9.64
CA GLY A 36 -10.79 -6.91 -11.04
C GLY A 36 -12.25 -6.65 -11.42
N PHE A 37 -12.47 -6.31 -12.68
CA PHE A 37 -13.80 -6.14 -13.26
C PHE A 37 -13.79 -6.37 -14.78
N GLU A 38 -14.96 -6.58 -15.36
CA GLU A 38 -15.13 -6.72 -16.80
C GLU A 38 -15.86 -5.52 -17.39
N THR A 39 -15.62 -5.28 -18.66
CA THR A 39 -16.24 -4.22 -19.44
C THR A 39 -16.65 -4.70 -20.82
N GLY A 40 -17.75 -4.15 -21.35
CA GLY A 40 -18.23 -4.40 -22.71
C GLY A 40 -17.39 -3.76 -23.81
N GLN A 41 -16.51 -2.81 -23.47
CA GLN A 41 -15.71 -2.12 -24.47
C GLN A 41 -14.55 -2.99 -25.01
N PRO A 42 -14.17 -2.81 -26.29
CA PRO A 42 -12.93 -3.39 -26.81
C PRO A 42 -11.70 -2.91 -26.01
N ALA A 43 -10.71 -3.79 -25.84
CA ALA A 43 -9.54 -3.54 -25.00
C ALA A 43 -8.82 -2.20 -25.32
N GLY A 44 -8.61 -1.88 -26.60
CA GLY A 44 -7.96 -0.61 -26.98
C GLY A 44 -8.74 0.64 -26.55
N ARG A 45 -10.08 0.60 -26.62
CA ARG A 45 -10.93 1.71 -26.16
C ARG A 45 -10.95 1.79 -24.62
N ALA A 46 -10.97 0.62 -23.97
CA ALA A 46 -10.90 0.53 -22.52
C ALA A 46 -9.59 1.13 -21.97
N VAL A 47 -8.44 0.85 -22.58
CA VAL A 47 -7.14 1.43 -22.19
C VAL A 47 -7.19 2.96 -22.24
N ALA A 48 -7.61 3.53 -23.38
CA ALA A 48 -7.66 4.99 -23.57
C ALA A 48 -8.62 5.68 -22.57
N GLU A 49 -9.77 5.06 -22.29
CA GLU A 49 -10.74 5.60 -21.34
C GLU A 49 -10.24 5.50 -19.89
N ILE A 50 -9.58 4.41 -19.53
CA ILE A 50 -8.95 4.24 -18.21
C ILE A 50 -7.84 5.27 -18.03
N GLU A 51 -6.93 5.41 -19.01
CA GLU A 51 -5.86 6.41 -19.00
C GLU A 51 -6.42 7.81 -18.72
N LYS A 52 -7.43 8.22 -19.50
CA LYS A 52 -8.10 9.51 -19.33
C LYS A 52 -8.67 9.70 -17.92
N ARG A 53 -9.36 8.69 -17.38
CA ARG A 53 -9.99 8.78 -16.05
C ARG A 53 -8.97 8.85 -14.92
N LEU A 54 -7.88 8.07 -15.02
CA LEU A 54 -6.79 8.12 -14.06
C LEU A 54 -6.15 9.51 -14.05
N LEU A 55 -5.88 10.10 -15.22
CA LEU A 55 -5.37 11.47 -15.31
C LEU A 55 -6.34 12.50 -14.72
N GLN A 56 -7.64 12.37 -14.99
CA GLN A 56 -8.68 13.25 -14.42
C GLN A 56 -8.78 13.14 -12.89
N ASP A 57 -8.55 11.96 -12.32
CA ASP A 57 -8.52 11.70 -10.87
C ASP A 57 -7.17 12.05 -10.22
N GLY A 58 -6.24 12.63 -11.00
CA GLY A 58 -4.95 13.14 -10.52
C GLY A 58 -3.84 12.11 -10.39
N PHE A 59 -3.97 10.93 -11.03
CA PHE A 59 -2.84 10.01 -11.12
C PHE A 59 -1.74 10.56 -12.03
N LEU A 60 -0.50 10.33 -11.64
CA LEU A 60 0.66 10.47 -12.51
C LEU A 60 0.88 9.12 -13.22
N LEU A 61 0.93 9.13 -14.54
CA LEU A 61 1.20 7.93 -15.33
C LEU A 61 2.68 7.87 -15.67
N GLU A 62 3.35 6.79 -15.28
CA GLU A 62 4.77 6.56 -15.60
C GLU A 62 4.94 5.93 -16.99
N SER A 63 4.04 5.02 -17.35
CA SER A 63 4.03 4.41 -18.68
C SER A 63 2.64 3.92 -19.08
N VAL A 64 2.32 4.03 -20.37
CA VAL A 64 1.12 3.46 -20.98
C VAL A 64 1.55 2.64 -22.18
N ASP A 65 1.40 1.32 -22.09
CA ASP A 65 1.59 0.41 -23.22
C ASP A 65 0.22 -0.07 -23.72
N ALA A 66 -0.32 0.65 -24.69
CA ALA A 66 -1.61 0.34 -25.30
C ALA A 66 -1.62 -1.00 -26.06
N LYS A 67 -0.45 -1.54 -26.45
CA LYS A 67 -0.38 -2.84 -27.15
C LYS A 67 -0.48 -4.00 -26.17
N SER A 68 0.22 -3.93 -25.03
CA SER A 68 0.12 -4.94 -23.98
C SER A 68 -1.07 -4.71 -23.04
N GLY A 69 -1.71 -3.55 -23.12
CA GLY A 69 -2.84 -3.18 -22.28
C GLY A 69 -2.43 -2.84 -20.85
N VAL A 70 -1.21 -2.38 -20.63
CA VAL A 70 -0.66 -2.10 -19.29
C VAL A 70 -0.49 -0.60 -19.08
N ILE A 71 -1.02 -0.09 -17.97
CA ILE A 71 -0.82 1.28 -17.50
C ILE A 71 -0.14 1.19 -16.14
N LEU A 72 0.98 1.90 -15.96
CA LEU A 72 1.70 2.01 -14.70
C LEU A 72 1.61 3.43 -14.16
N THR A 73 1.27 3.56 -12.89
CA THR A 73 1.21 4.87 -12.21
C THR A 73 2.42 5.12 -11.32
N GLY A 74 2.72 6.40 -11.11
CA GLY A 74 3.59 6.84 -10.02
C GLY A 74 2.89 6.77 -8.66
N TYR A 75 3.65 7.08 -7.61
CA TYR A 75 3.12 7.10 -6.26
C TYR A 75 2.03 8.18 -6.10
N ARG A 76 0.84 7.74 -5.70
CA ARG A 76 -0.29 8.63 -5.39
C ARG A 76 -0.63 8.58 -3.92
N PHE A 77 -0.77 9.75 -3.32
CA PHE A 77 -1.36 9.91 -1.97
C PHE A 77 -2.84 9.51 -2.01
N PHE A 78 -3.30 8.75 -1.03
CA PHE A 78 -4.72 8.38 -0.94
C PHE A 78 -5.33 8.45 0.45
N TYR A 79 -4.52 8.46 1.51
CA TYR A 79 -5.03 8.52 2.87
C TYR A 79 -4.00 9.11 3.83
N ASN A 80 -4.43 9.90 4.81
CA ASN A 80 -3.59 10.35 5.91
C ASN A 80 -4.17 9.81 7.23
N ASP A 81 -3.36 9.05 7.97
CA ASP A 81 -3.69 8.57 9.31
C ASP A 81 -3.19 9.55 10.38
N THR A 82 -4.11 10.30 10.98
CA THR A 82 -3.87 11.18 12.13
C THR A 82 -4.36 10.59 13.46
N SER A 83 -4.53 9.27 13.55
CA SER A 83 -5.06 8.62 14.77
C SER A 83 -4.15 8.85 15.99
N PRO A 84 -4.67 8.68 17.22
CA PRO A 84 -3.85 8.81 18.43
C PRO A 84 -2.62 7.88 18.39
N GLY A 85 -1.45 8.42 18.75
CA GLY A 85 -0.17 7.70 18.71
C GLY A 85 0.64 7.89 17.42
N GLN A 86 0.13 8.65 16.45
CA GLN A 86 0.84 9.01 15.22
C GLN A 86 1.72 10.24 15.38
N PRO A 87 2.78 10.40 14.54
CA PRO A 87 3.61 11.60 14.56
C PRO A 87 2.83 12.85 14.19
N ALA A 88 3.36 14.03 14.57
CA ALA A 88 2.77 15.32 14.21
C ALA A 88 2.73 15.47 12.68
N GLY A 89 1.52 15.46 12.09
CA GLY A 89 1.30 15.44 10.64
C GLY A 89 0.77 14.10 10.09
N GLY A 90 0.70 13.07 10.93
CA GLY A 90 0.13 11.77 10.58
C GLY A 90 1.05 10.91 9.72
N ARG A 91 0.46 9.84 9.16
CA ARG A 91 1.11 8.99 8.14
C ARG A 91 0.38 9.10 6.83
N ASP A 92 1.05 9.62 5.81
CA ASP A 92 0.55 9.65 4.45
C ASP A 92 0.75 8.29 3.80
N TYR A 93 -0.33 7.67 3.36
CA TYR A 93 -0.32 6.45 2.58
C TYR A 93 -0.20 6.80 1.10
N HIS A 94 0.78 6.18 0.46
CA HIS A 94 1.03 6.29 -0.97
C HIS A 94 1.11 4.91 -1.60
N TYR A 95 0.64 4.78 -2.84
CA TYR A 95 0.75 3.53 -3.58
C TYR A 95 1.01 3.76 -5.06
N ARG A 96 1.57 2.74 -5.72
CA ARG A 96 1.68 2.63 -7.18
C ARG A 96 0.72 1.58 -7.68
N LEU A 97 0.13 1.82 -8.84
CA LEU A 97 -0.90 0.97 -9.42
C LEU A 97 -0.48 0.49 -10.81
N GLU A 98 -0.55 -0.82 -11.03
CA GLU A 98 -0.65 -1.40 -12.37
C GLU A 98 -2.11 -1.59 -12.72
N VAL A 99 -2.52 -1.10 -13.90
CA VAL A 99 -3.80 -1.44 -14.52
C VAL A 99 -3.53 -2.26 -15.77
N ARG A 100 -4.03 -3.50 -15.77
CA ARG A 100 -3.91 -4.43 -16.89
C ARG A 100 -5.25 -4.69 -17.54
N VAL A 101 -5.33 -4.46 -18.84
CA VAL A 101 -6.51 -4.64 -19.68
C VAL A 101 -6.27 -5.80 -20.62
N THR A 102 -7.07 -6.86 -20.50
CA THR A 102 -6.97 -8.07 -21.32
C THR A 102 -8.20 -8.20 -22.20
N ALA A 103 -8.03 -8.40 -23.50
CA ALA A 103 -9.15 -8.63 -24.41
C ALA A 103 -9.93 -9.90 -24.05
N LYS A 104 -11.26 -9.81 -24.14
CA LYS A 104 -12.21 -10.92 -23.94
C LYS A 104 -13.18 -10.99 -25.10
N ARG A 105 -13.90 -12.10 -25.23
CA ARG A 105 -14.87 -12.31 -26.33
C ARG A 105 -15.97 -11.24 -26.38
N LYS A 106 -16.38 -10.69 -25.24
CA LYS A 106 -17.45 -9.68 -25.12
C LYS A 106 -16.94 -8.32 -24.60
N GLY A 107 -15.66 -8.00 -24.82
CA GLY A 107 -15.07 -6.72 -24.39
C GLY A 107 -13.67 -6.90 -23.80
N ALA A 108 -13.46 -6.46 -22.56
CA ALA A 108 -12.17 -6.57 -21.88
C ALA A 108 -12.33 -6.87 -20.38
N ALA A 109 -11.34 -7.56 -19.82
CA ALA A 109 -11.16 -7.70 -18.38
C ALA A 109 -10.09 -6.72 -17.92
N VAL A 110 -10.38 -6.00 -16.84
CA VAL A 110 -9.48 -5.01 -16.23
C VAL A 110 -9.07 -5.53 -14.86
N ARG A 111 -7.76 -5.50 -14.58
CA ARG A 111 -7.18 -5.84 -13.29
C ARG A 111 -6.39 -4.66 -12.76
N LEU A 112 -6.69 -4.27 -11.52
CA LEU A 112 -6.02 -3.27 -10.72
C LEU A 112 -5.08 -4.01 -9.77
N THR A 113 -3.78 -3.77 -9.83
CA THR A 113 -2.78 -4.44 -8.99
C THR A 113 -1.92 -3.38 -8.31
N PRO A 114 -2.01 -3.20 -6.99
CA PRO A 114 -1.07 -2.36 -6.27
C PRO A 114 0.34 -2.96 -6.41
N LEU A 115 1.28 -2.18 -6.93
CA LEU A 115 2.66 -2.60 -7.14
C LEU A 115 3.50 -2.38 -5.89
N ASP A 116 3.40 -1.17 -5.34
CA ASP A 116 4.13 -0.74 -4.15
C ASP A 116 3.20 0.03 -3.22
N LEU A 117 3.47 -0.04 -1.93
CA LEU A 117 2.78 0.71 -0.89
C LEU A 117 3.83 1.31 0.05
N GLU A 118 3.72 2.61 0.35
CA GLU A 118 4.65 3.28 1.27
C GLU A 118 3.92 4.26 2.20
N LEU A 119 4.46 4.41 3.41
CA LEU A 119 4.10 5.50 4.30
C LEU A 119 5.12 6.61 4.20
N ARG A 120 4.64 7.85 4.17
CA ARG A 120 5.47 9.04 4.30
C ARG A 120 5.07 9.77 5.56
N THR A 121 6.04 10.04 6.42
CA THR A 121 5.80 10.80 7.65
C THR A 121 6.69 12.03 7.70
N PHE A 122 6.17 13.06 8.33
CA PHE A 122 6.86 14.32 8.55
C PHE A 122 7.06 14.48 10.06
N TYR A 123 8.27 14.80 10.46
CA TYR A 123 8.58 15.16 11.83
C TYR A 123 9.07 16.59 11.83
N VAL A 124 8.39 17.45 12.59
CA VAL A 124 8.89 18.78 12.90
C VAL A 124 9.64 18.68 14.23
N TYR A 125 10.89 19.14 14.26
CA TYR A 125 11.68 19.19 15.49
C TYR A 125 12.36 20.54 15.62
N ASP A 126 12.52 21.00 16.86
CA ASP A 126 13.30 22.19 17.18
C ASP A 126 14.75 21.76 17.41
N HIS A 127 15.66 22.31 16.60
CA HIS A 127 17.09 22.21 16.82
C HIS A 127 17.65 23.61 17.00
N GLU A 128 18.04 23.95 18.24
CA GLU A 128 18.67 25.23 18.59
C GLU A 128 17.81 26.48 18.25
N GLY A 129 16.49 26.40 18.43
CA GLY A 129 15.56 27.50 18.15
C GLY A 129 15.16 27.62 16.68
N LYS A 130 15.54 26.63 15.84
CA LYS A 130 15.11 26.52 14.44
C LYS A 130 14.21 25.30 14.26
N LEU A 131 13.08 25.51 13.60
CA LEU A 131 12.18 24.44 13.20
C LEU A 131 12.74 23.75 11.95
N ASP A 132 13.16 22.51 12.11
CA ASP A 132 13.57 21.63 11.01
C ASP A 132 12.50 20.56 10.74
N THR A 133 12.53 20.03 9.51
CA THR A 133 11.60 18.97 9.08
C THR A 133 12.36 17.74 8.59
N LEU A 134 12.11 16.59 9.24
CA LEU A 134 12.59 15.30 8.77
C LEU A 134 11.47 14.56 8.04
N LYS A 135 11.73 14.15 6.80
CA LYS A 135 10.83 13.31 6.02
C LYS A 135 11.34 11.89 6.03
N LYS A 136 10.51 10.93 6.46
CA LYS A 136 10.84 9.50 6.40
C LYS A 136 9.87 8.76 5.48
N ARG A 137 10.38 7.74 4.80
CA ARG A 137 9.62 6.82 3.96
C ARG A 137 9.74 5.42 4.54
N TYR A 138 8.63 4.70 4.55
CA TYR A 138 8.55 3.33 5.05
C TYR A 138 7.88 2.49 3.96
N PRO A 139 8.63 1.72 3.17
CA PRO A 139 8.07 0.77 2.21
C PRO A 139 7.37 -0.40 2.91
N TYR A 140 6.31 -0.92 2.32
CA TYR A 140 5.54 -2.05 2.87
C TYR A 140 6.36 -3.33 2.97
N GLU A 141 7.27 -3.56 2.01
CA GLU A 141 8.12 -4.74 1.94
C GLU A 141 9.07 -4.83 3.15
N GLU A 142 9.49 -3.68 3.66
CA GLU A 142 10.43 -3.56 4.78
C GLU A 142 9.70 -3.43 6.14
N TYR A 143 8.53 -2.79 6.16
CA TYR A 143 7.80 -2.44 7.38
C TYR A 143 6.31 -2.84 7.34
N PRO A 144 5.95 -4.10 7.02
CA PRO A 144 4.55 -4.46 6.74
C PRO A 144 3.62 -4.27 7.95
N GLY A 145 4.15 -4.43 9.17
CA GLY A 145 3.38 -4.21 10.41
C GLY A 145 3.01 -2.76 10.70
N MET A 146 3.45 -1.79 9.89
CA MET A 146 3.08 -0.38 10.04
C MET A 146 1.82 0.03 9.27
N PHE A 147 1.28 -0.87 8.44
CA PHE A 147 0.24 -0.56 7.46
C PHE A 147 -1.10 -1.20 7.80
N GLU A 148 -2.15 -0.40 7.67
CA GLU A 148 -3.53 -0.87 7.71
C GLU A 148 -4.04 -1.09 6.27
N LEU A 149 -3.98 -2.34 5.79
CA LEU A 149 -4.29 -2.69 4.39
C LEU A 149 -5.75 -2.43 3.99
N GLU A 150 -6.66 -2.30 4.97
CA GLU A 150 -8.06 -1.93 4.72
C GLU A 150 -8.19 -0.55 4.05
N TYR A 151 -7.25 0.37 4.30
CA TYR A 151 -7.25 1.66 3.59
C TYR A 151 -6.91 1.48 2.11
N LEU A 152 -5.94 0.62 1.78
CA LEU A 152 -5.59 0.30 0.39
C LEU A 152 -6.77 -0.36 -0.31
N LYS A 153 -7.43 -1.32 0.35
CA LYS A 153 -8.60 -2.02 -0.20
C LYS A 153 -9.74 -1.06 -0.55
N LYS A 154 -10.06 -0.12 0.35
CA LYS A 154 -11.06 0.93 0.11
C LYS A 154 -10.67 1.83 -1.07
N GLU A 155 -9.40 2.18 -1.18
CA GLU A 155 -8.91 2.97 -2.30
C GLU A 155 -9.01 2.22 -3.63
N LEU A 156 -8.64 0.95 -3.69
CA LEU A 156 -8.79 0.13 -4.90
C LEU A 156 -10.26 0.00 -5.32
N GLN A 157 -11.17 -0.14 -4.36
CA GLN A 157 -12.61 -0.15 -4.62
C GLN A 157 -13.10 1.20 -5.18
N ARG A 158 -12.65 2.33 -4.63
CA ARG A 158 -12.95 3.68 -5.17
C ARG A 158 -12.44 3.83 -6.61
N VAL A 159 -11.21 3.39 -6.89
CA VAL A 159 -10.64 3.43 -8.26
C VAL A 159 -11.45 2.54 -9.20
N LYS A 160 -11.85 1.35 -8.78
CA LYS A 160 -12.73 0.48 -9.57
C LYS A 160 -14.04 1.18 -9.90
N GLU A 161 -14.69 1.82 -8.93
CA GLU A 161 -15.94 2.57 -9.14
C GLU A 161 -15.77 3.74 -10.12
N LEU A 162 -14.67 4.50 -9.99
CA LEU A 162 -14.28 5.54 -10.94
C LEU A 162 -14.19 5.01 -12.39
N LEU A 163 -13.64 3.81 -12.55
CA LEU A 163 -13.42 3.19 -13.85
C LEU A 163 -14.68 2.47 -14.39
N VAL A 164 -15.58 1.99 -13.54
CA VAL A 164 -16.78 1.23 -13.96
C VAL A 164 -17.94 2.12 -14.46
N ALA A 165 -17.94 3.43 -14.17
CA ALA A 165 -19.13 4.30 -14.32
C ALA A 165 -19.92 4.17 -15.65
N GLU A 166 -21.23 3.87 -15.51
CA GLU A 166 -22.37 3.57 -16.43
C GLU A 166 -22.30 3.81 -17.95
N LYS A 167 -21.40 4.61 -18.50
CA LYS A 167 -21.31 4.88 -19.96
C LYS A 167 -20.59 3.80 -20.78
N TRP A 168 -20.30 2.64 -20.21
CA TRP A 168 -19.64 1.52 -20.91
C TRP A 168 -20.60 0.59 -21.69
N GLN A 169 -21.91 0.89 -21.69
CA GLN A 169 -22.95 0.11 -22.38
C GLN A 169 -23.37 0.65 -23.75
N GLY A 170 -22.59 1.56 -24.35
CA GLY A 170 -22.83 2.11 -25.69
C GLY A 170 -22.09 1.37 -26.79
#